data_AF-A0A9D0VHQ1-F1
#
_entry.id   AF-A0A9D0VHQ1-F1
#
_cell.length_a   1.000
_cell.length_b   1.000
_cell.length_c   1.000
_cell.angle_alpha   90.00
_cell.angle_beta   90.00
_cell.angle_gamma   90.00
#
_symmetry.space_group_name_H-M   'P 1'
#
loop_
_entity.id
_entity.type
_entity.pdbx_description
1 polymer ?
#
loop_
_entity_poly.entity_id
_entity_poly.type
_entity_poly.pdbx_seq_one_letter_code
_entity_poly.pdbx_strand_id
1 'polypeptide(L)'
;MRFFDVGQEAHGFIAIGQFATGVLALGQVAHGLVAVGQVAFGGIAIGQVAVGGFTLGMGSAGLYYALGMIGVGGRGRGLILPLLPRLGSPKRTPQLEPYAELARTQGSGWILLTMEPRKGARIALYEGEERLKALRLDARVRLAAIEATPATVYAHVRPSEVGPVVDRLVHRDPSRLLQPHWWLLWGAQLAGLVVLAAIIWMAVAEPLLSALLS
;
A
#
# COMPACT_ATOMS: atom_id res chain seq x y z
N MET A 1 -42.24 5.57 9.40
CA MET A 1 -41.33 6.70 9.06
C MET A 1 -42.02 8.04 8.73
N ARG A 2 -41.65 9.11 9.46
CA ARG A 2 -41.92 10.50 9.08
C ARG A 2 -40.91 10.98 8.03
N PHE A 3 -41.32 11.87 7.12
CA PHE A 3 -40.38 12.44 6.14
C PHE A 3 -39.39 13.41 6.78
N PHE A 4 -39.85 14.22 7.74
CA PHE A 4 -39.06 15.24 8.41
C PHE A 4 -39.43 15.27 9.90
N ASP A 5 -38.43 15.31 10.78
CA ASP A 5 -38.61 15.34 12.22
C ASP A 5 -37.53 16.20 12.89
N VAL A 6 -37.94 17.03 13.86
CA VAL A 6 -37.05 17.94 14.58
C VAL A 6 -37.36 17.89 16.07
N GLY A 7 -36.35 17.69 16.91
CA GLY A 7 -36.54 17.59 18.36
C GLY A 7 -35.27 17.21 19.09
N GLN A 8 -35.36 16.91 20.39
CA GLN A 8 -34.22 16.32 21.10
C GLN A 8 -33.91 14.92 20.61
N GLU A 9 -34.95 14.11 20.38
CA GLU A 9 -34.89 12.80 19.72
C GLU A 9 -35.69 12.90 18.42
N ALA A 10 -34.99 12.91 17.28
CA ALA A 10 -35.59 13.07 15.96
C ALA A 10 -35.45 11.78 15.15
N HIS A 11 -36.58 11.28 14.63
CA HIS A 11 -36.65 10.06 13.82
C HIS A 11 -37.41 10.29 12.51
N GLY A 12 -36.73 10.10 11.37
CA GLY A 12 -37.37 10.28 10.07
C GLY A 12 -36.45 10.06 8.88
N PHE A 13 -36.93 10.36 7.67
CA PHE A 13 -36.06 10.38 6.50
C PHE A 13 -35.01 11.49 6.63
N ILE A 14 -35.45 12.69 7.06
CA ILE A 14 -34.60 13.80 7.49
C ILE A 14 -34.83 14.02 8.99
N ALA A 15 -33.78 13.84 9.80
CA ALA A 15 -33.83 14.02 11.25
C ALA A 15 -32.85 15.10 11.69
N ILE A 16 -33.34 16.10 12.43
CA ILE A 16 -32.50 17.18 12.98
C ILE A 16 -32.72 17.26 14.49
N GLY A 17 -31.70 17.02 15.29
CA GLY A 17 -31.87 16.99 16.74
C GLY A 17 -30.60 16.81 17.53
N GLN A 18 -30.73 16.66 18.85
CA GLN A 18 -29.58 16.30 19.68
C GLN A 18 -29.15 14.85 19.39
N PHE A 19 -30.15 13.95 19.35
CA PHE A 19 -30.06 12.59 18.86
C PHE A 19 -30.91 12.47 17.60
N ALA A 20 -30.25 12.33 16.45
CA ALA A 20 -30.92 12.27 15.16
C ALA A 20 -30.70 10.89 14.52
N THR A 21 -31.78 10.21 14.17
CA THR A 21 -31.73 8.93 13.45
C THR A 21 -32.56 9.00 12.18
N GLY A 22 -31.92 8.83 11.03
CA GLY A 22 -32.61 8.95 9.74
C GLY A 22 -31.74 8.64 8.54
N VAL A 23 -32.29 8.76 7.34
CA VAL A 23 -31.46 8.63 6.12
C VAL A 23 -30.47 9.79 6.06
N LEU A 24 -30.95 11.01 6.34
CA LEU A 24 -30.15 12.20 6.57
C LEU A 24 -30.30 12.59 8.05
N ALA A 25 -29.21 12.50 8.81
CA ALA A 25 -29.20 12.79 10.25
C ALA A 25 -28.25 13.95 10.56
N LEU A 26 -28.77 15.00 11.19
CA LEU A 26 -28.00 16.16 11.64
C LEU A 26 -28.17 16.31 13.15
N GLY A 27 -27.09 16.21 13.92
CA GLY A 27 -27.20 16.34 15.37
C GLY A 27 -25.91 16.30 16.16
N GLN A 28 -25.98 16.29 17.49
CA GLN A 28 -24.79 16.04 18.30
C GLN A 28 -24.35 14.59 18.15
N VAL A 29 -25.31 13.68 18.23
CA VAL A 29 -25.16 12.26 17.91
C VAL A 29 -26.08 11.95 16.72
N ALA A 30 -25.49 11.63 15.58
CA ALA A 30 -26.23 11.41 14.33
C ALA A 30 -26.03 9.98 13.84
N HIS A 31 -27.14 9.27 13.59
CA HIS A 31 -27.17 7.94 12.99
C HIS A 31 -27.90 8.00 11.66
N GLY A 32 -27.21 7.70 10.56
CA GLY A 32 -27.87 7.74 9.26
C GLY A 32 -27.09 7.21 8.08
N LEU A 33 -27.71 7.16 6.90
CA LEU A 33 -26.93 6.89 5.69
C LEU A 33 -25.92 8.02 5.46
N VAL A 34 -26.36 9.27 5.64
CA VAL A 34 -25.52 10.46 5.74
C VAL A 34 -25.73 11.06 7.12
N ALA A 35 -24.68 11.06 7.94
CA ALA A 35 -24.70 11.56 9.31
C ALA A 35 -23.72 12.71 9.47
N VAL A 36 -24.18 13.83 10.02
CA VAL A 36 -23.34 14.98 10.38
C VAL A 36 -23.55 15.33 11.84
N GLY A 37 -22.47 15.33 12.61
CA GLY A 37 -22.56 15.65 14.03
C GLY A 37 -21.24 15.73 14.77
N GLN A 38 -21.27 15.87 16.09
CA GLN A 38 -20.05 15.72 16.90
C GLN A 38 -19.60 14.26 16.90
N VAL A 39 -20.57 13.36 17.07
CA VAL A 39 -20.42 11.92 16.87
C VAL A 39 -21.35 11.50 15.74
N ALA A 40 -20.79 10.97 14.66
CA ALA A 40 -21.54 10.60 13.46
C ALA A 40 -21.33 9.12 13.13
N PHE A 41 -22.43 8.41 12.97
CA PHE A 41 -22.51 7.00 12.60
C PHE A 41 -23.25 6.90 11.27
N GLY A 42 -22.57 6.48 10.20
CA GLY A 42 -23.26 6.38 8.93
C GLY A 42 -22.54 5.72 7.77
N GLY A 43 -23.24 5.58 6.64
CA GLY A 43 -22.58 5.22 5.38
C GLY A 43 -21.53 6.27 5.00
N ILE A 44 -21.94 7.54 5.09
CA ILE A 44 -21.09 8.73 5.06
C ILE A 44 -21.25 9.43 6.41
N ALA A 45 -20.16 9.56 7.16
CA ALA A 45 -20.17 10.19 8.48
C ALA A 45 -19.19 11.37 8.55
N ILE A 46 -19.68 12.52 8.99
CA ILE A 46 -18.90 13.75 9.12
C ILE A 46 -19.03 14.24 10.57
N GLY A 47 -17.92 14.31 11.29
CA GLY A 47 -17.97 14.77 12.68
C GLY A 47 -16.63 14.80 13.38
N GLN A 48 -16.60 15.10 14.68
CA GLN A 48 -15.34 15.00 15.43
C GLN A 48 -14.92 13.54 15.62
N VAL A 49 -15.90 12.69 15.89
CA VAL A 49 -15.78 11.24 15.85
C VAL A 49 -16.71 10.73 14.76
N ALA A 50 -16.16 10.11 13.72
CA ALA A 50 -16.92 9.62 12.58
C ALA A 50 -16.65 8.11 12.38
N VAL A 51 -17.72 7.31 12.39
CA VAL A 51 -17.67 5.85 12.18
C VAL A 51 -18.60 5.48 11.03
N GLY A 52 -18.09 4.75 10.05
CA GLY A 52 -18.87 4.52 8.85
C GLY A 52 -18.16 3.89 7.67
N GLY A 53 -18.82 3.90 6.51
CA GLY A 53 -18.20 3.48 5.25
C GLY A 53 -17.13 4.47 4.77
N PHE A 54 -17.53 5.75 4.71
CA PHE A 54 -16.70 6.90 4.39
C PHE A 54 -16.78 7.89 5.55
N THR A 55 -15.63 8.26 6.11
CA THR A 55 -15.61 9.11 7.31
C THR A 55 -14.71 10.31 7.15
N LEU A 56 -15.15 11.44 7.70
CA LEU A 56 -14.41 12.68 7.80
C LEU A 56 -14.50 13.21 9.23
N GLY A 57 -13.36 13.30 9.94
CA GLY A 57 -13.35 13.79 11.31
C GLY A 57 -11.99 13.80 11.99
N MET A 58 -11.89 14.38 13.19
CA MET A 58 -10.63 14.33 13.96
C MET A 58 -10.25 12.89 14.30
N GLY A 59 -11.20 12.12 14.82
CA GLY A 59 -11.17 10.67 14.98
C GLY A 59 -12.03 10.00 13.92
N SER A 60 -11.46 9.08 13.14
CA SER A 60 -12.16 8.46 12.01
C SER A 60 -12.01 6.94 11.97
N ALA A 61 -13.13 6.23 11.81
CA ALA A 61 -13.19 4.79 11.65
C ALA A 61 -13.97 4.44 10.37
N GLY A 62 -13.27 4.28 9.26
CA GLY A 62 -13.88 4.18 7.91
C GLY A 62 -13.65 2.84 7.25
N LEU A 63 -14.70 2.06 6.93
CA LEU A 63 -14.53 0.75 6.28
C LEU A 63 -13.77 0.86 4.96
N TYR A 64 -14.15 1.82 4.11
CA TYR A 64 -13.53 2.05 2.81
C TYR A 64 -12.51 3.18 2.86
N TYR A 65 -12.90 4.32 3.44
CA TYR A 65 -12.06 5.50 3.52
C TYR A 65 -12.30 6.26 4.82
N ALA A 66 -11.21 6.63 5.48
CA ALA A 66 -11.20 7.53 6.61
C ALA A 66 -10.35 8.76 6.28
N LEU A 67 -10.80 9.93 6.70
CA LEU A 67 -10.06 11.18 6.62
C LEU A 67 -10.06 11.83 8.00
N GLY A 68 -8.88 12.05 8.55
CA GLY A 68 -8.79 12.57 9.90
C GLY A 68 -7.40 12.71 10.45
N MET A 69 -7.30 13.22 11.68
CA MET A 69 -6.02 13.32 12.37
C MET A 69 -5.56 11.94 12.82
N ILE A 70 -6.45 11.16 13.42
CA ILE A 70 -6.20 9.80 13.89
C ILE A 70 -7.34 8.87 13.48
N GLY A 71 -7.02 7.61 13.19
CA GLY A 71 -8.07 6.67 12.87
C GLY A 71 -7.64 5.31 12.38
N VAL A 72 -8.64 4.53 12.04
CA VAL A 72 -8.50 3.22 11.40
C VAL A 72 -9.41 3.16 10.19
N GLY A 73 -9.00 2.49 9.14
CA GLY A 73 -9.91 2.30 8.01
C GLY A 73 -9.27 1.58 6.85
N GLY A 74 -10.07 1.20 5.85
CA GLY A 74 -9.55 0.54 4.65
C GLY A 74 -8.42 1.36 4.03
N ARG A 75 -8.72 2.61 3.67
CA ARG A 75 -7.72 3.61 3.27
C ARG A 75 -7.94 4.92 4.02
N GLY A 76 -6.97 5.83 3.95
CA GLY A 76 -7.17 7.17 4.48
C GLY A 76 -5.97 8.10 4.33
N ARG A 77 -6.17 9.35 4.72
CA ARG A 77 -5.13 10.38 4.85
C ARG A 77 -5.10 10.95 6.27
N GLY A 78 -3.89 11.19 6.77
CA GLY A 78 -3.61 11.55 8.17
C GLY A 78 -2.88 10.42 8.90
N LEU A 79 -2.95 10.39 10.24
CA LEU A 79 -2.43 9.28 11.05
C LEU A 79 -3.47 8.15 11.12
N ILE A 80 -3.83 7.63 9.94
CA ILE A 80 -4.80 6.54 9.81
C ILE A 80 -4.04 5.25 9.58
N LEU A 81 -4.37 4.23 10.38
CA LEU A 81 -3.88 2.87 10.17
C LEU A 81 -4.68 2.22 9.03
N PRO A 82 -4.08 1.99 7.84
CA PRO A 82 -4.76 1.34 6.75
C PRO A 82 -4.93 -0.15 7.03
N LEU A 83 -6.18 -0.61 6.96
CA LEU A 83 -6.59 -2.01 7.09
C LEU A 83 -6.67 -2.71 5.72
N LEU A 84 -6.70 -1.96 4.61
CA LEU A 84 -6.49 -2.56 3.29
C LEU A 84 -4.99 -2.63 2.98
N PRO A 85 -4.45 -3.84 2.75
CA PRO A 85 -3.05 -3.99 2.44
C PRO A 85 -2.69 -3.33 1.11
N ARG A 86 -1.49 -2.73 1.06
CA ARG A 86 -0.95 -2.15 -0.17
C ARG A 86 -0.22 -3.23 -0.95
N LEU A 87 -0.82 -3.64 -2.07
CA LEU A 87 -0.10 -4.25 -3.19
C LEU A 87 0.87 -3.17 -3.69
N GLY A 88 2.14 -3.26 -3.31
CA GLY A 88 3.14 -2.26 -3.71
C GLY A 88 3.17 -2.09 -5.22
N SER A 89 3.63 -0.92 -5.69
CA SER A 89 3.76 -0.67 -7.13
C SER A 89 4.59 -1.78 -7.78
N PRO A 90 4.17 -2.31 -8.94
CA PRO A 90 4.96 -3.28 -9.67
C PRO A 90 6.33 -2.66 -9.97
N LYS A 91 7.40 -3.33 -9.56
CA LYS A 91 8.76 -2.89 -9.87
C LYS A 91 8.96 -3.06 -11.37
N ARG A 92 9.18 -1.96 -12.09
CA ARG A 92 9.58 -2.01 -13.51
C ARG A 92 11.02 -2.51 -13.55
N THR A 93 11.21 -3.71 -14.09
CA THR A 93 12.54 -4.22 -14.38
C THR A 93 13.08 -3.53 -15.63
N PRO A 94 14.39 -3.24 -15.69
CA PRO A 94 14.99 -2.78 -16.94
C PRO A 94 14.80 -3.84 -18.04
N GLN A 95 14.73 -3.41 -19.29
CA GLN A 95 14.76 -4.33 -20.43
C GLN A 95 16.13 -4.98 -20.48
N LEU A 96 16.15 -6.30 -20.49
CA LEU A 96 17.37 -7.09 -20.53
C LEU A 96 17.78 -7.30 -21.98
N GLU A 97 19.01 -6.91 -22.30
CA GLU A 97 19.65 -7.19 -23.58
C GLU A 97 20.73 -8.24 -23.34
N PRO A 98 20.80 -9.34 -24.13
CA PRO A 98 21.86 -10.34 -23.96
C PRO A 98 23.24 -9.71 -24.10
N TYR A 99 24.19 -10.06 -23.23
CA TYR A 99 25.56 -9.52 -23.31
C TYR A 99 26.20 -9.79 -24.68
N ALA A 100 25.91 -10.95 -25.29
CA ALA A 100 26.42 -11.31 -26.61
C ALA A 100 26.03 -10.31 -27.70
N GLU A 101 24.87 -9.67 -27.59
CA GLU A 101 24.40 -8.65 -28.53
C GLU A 101 25.09 -7.31 -28.26
N LEU A 102 25.17 -6.90 -26.99
CA LEU A 102 25.89 -5.70 -26.55
C LEU A 102 27.37 -5.73 -26.93
N ALA A 103 28.01 -6.89 -26.83
CA ALA A 103 29.40 -7.08 -27.21
C ALA A 103 29.62 -6.94 -28.73
N ARG A 104 28.63 -7.32 -29.56
CA ARG A 104 28.69 -7.17 -31.03
C ARG A 104 28.43 -5.75 -31.47
N THR A 105 27.41 -5.10 -30.89
CA THR A 105 27.00 -3.75 -31.27
C THR A 105 27.85 -2.66 -30.62
N GLN A 106 28.71 -3.03 -29.66
CA GLN A 106 29.36 -2.09 -28.74
C GLN A 106 28.36 -1.12 -28.10
N GLY A 107 27.14 -1.60 -27.86
CA GLY A 107 26.05 -0.84 -27.27
C GLY A 107 26.13 -0.77 -25.74
N SER A 108 25.26 0.04 -25.16
CA SER A 108 25.02 0.09 -23.71
C SER A 108 23.65 -0.47 -23.38
N GLY A 109 23.56 -1.33 -22.37
CA GLY A 109 22.30 -1.97 -22.00
C GLY A 109 22.36 -2.64 -20.63
N TRP A 110 21.22 -3.18 -20.20
CA TRP A 110 21.10 -3.89 -18.93
C TRP A 110 21.19 -5.39 -19.15
N ILE A 111 22.01 -6.06 -18.35
CA ILE A 111 22.18 -7.52 -18.35
C ILE A 111 21.81 -8.09 -16.98
N LEU A 112 21.45 -9.36 -16.95
CA LEU A 112 21.27 -10.10 -15.70
C LEU A 112 22.60 -10.75 -15.31
N LEU A 113 23.22 -10.24 -14.26
CA LEU A 113 24.56 -10.63 -13.84
C LEU A 113 24.49 -11.47 -12.57
N THR A 114 24.99 -12.70 -12.64
CA THR A 114 25.23 -13.54 -11.46
C THR A 114 26.68 -13.38 -11.02
N MET A 115 26.87 -12.98 -9.76
CA MET A 115 28.18 -12.75 -9.16
C MET A 115 28.51 -13.87 -8.19
N GLU A 116 29.65 -14.54 -8.41
CA GLU A 116 30.15 -15.58 -7.51
C GLU A 116 31.53 -15.22 -6.95
N PRO A 117 31.80 -15.56 -5.67
CA PRO A 117 33.09 -15.26 -5.06
C PRO A 117 34.20 -16.14 -5.65
N ARG A 118 35.38 -15.54 -5.89
CA ARG A 118 36.60 -16.25 -6.31
C ARG A 118 37.74 -15.94 -5.35
N LYS A 119 38.75 -16.84 -5.27
CA LYS A 119 39.96 -16.63 -4.46
C LYS A 119 40.62 -15.27 -4.75
N GLY A 120 40.89 -14.50 -3.68
CA GLY A 120 41.70 -13.27 -3.71
C GLY A 120 40.97 -12.00 -4.17
N ALA A 121 39.89 -11.60 -3.49
CA ALA A 121 39.12 -10.37 -3.75
C ALA A 121 38.70 -10.17 -5.23
N ARG A 122 38.51 -11.29 -5.95
CA ARG A 122 38.03 -11.33 -7.34
C ARG A 122 36.62 -11.92 -7.36
N ILE A 123 35.78 -11.39 -8.23
CA ILE A 123 34.42 -11.87 -8.46
C ILE A 123 34.39 -12.53 -9.84
N ALA A 124 33.75 -13.67 -9.95
CA ALA A 124 33.42 -14.28 -11.24
C ALA A 124 32.04 -13.76 -11.68
N LEU A 125 31.98 -13.27 -12.92
CA LEU A 125 30.79 -12.70 -13.52
C LEU A 125 30.20 -13.69 -14.52
N TYR A 126 28.91 -13.98 -14.37
CA TYR A 126 28.17 -14.88 -15.25
C TYR A 126 26.89 -14.23 -15.75
N GLU A 127 26.50 -14.53 -16.99
CA GLU A 127 25.15 -14.31 -17.51
C GLU A 127 24.54 -15.70 -17.77
N GLY A 128 23.57 -16.09 -16.96
CA GLY A 128 23.09 -17.48 -16.94
C GLY A 128 24.22 -18.46 -16.58
N GLU A 129 24.53 -19.39 -17.48
CA GLU A 129 25.62 -20.37 -17.33
C GLU A 129 26.94 -19.91 -17.97
N GLU A 130 26.92 -18.83 -18.76
CA GLU A 130 28.09 -18.38 -19.51
C GLU A 130 28.95 -17.43 -18.67
N ARG A 131 30.26 -17.65 -18.69
CA ARG A 131 31.22 -16.85 -17.94
C ARG A 131 31.73 -15.66 -18.75
N LEU A 132 31.47 -14.46 -18.24
CA LEU A 132 31.90 -13.20 -18.86
C LEU A 132 33.32 -12.83 -18.42
N LYS A 133 34.34 -13.32 -19.14
CA LYS A 133 35.76 -13.03 -18.84
C LYS A 133 36.21 -11.63 -19.27
N ALA A 134 35.58 -11.06 -20.29
CA ALA A 134 35.93 -9.77 -20.87
C ALA A 134 35.29 -8.58 -20.12
N LEU A 135 34.23 -8.84 -19.37
CA LEU A 135 33.47 -7.81 -18.65
C LEU A 135 34.24 -7.37 -17.40
N ARG A 136 34.42 -6.05 -17.25
CA ARG A 136 35.08 -5.45 -16.08
C ARG A 136 34.09 -4.71 -15.21
N LEU A 137 34.37 -4.65 -13.91
CA LEU A 137 33.64 -3.80 -12.98
C LEU A 137 34.34 -2.44 -12.91
N ASP A 138 33.58 -1.35 -12.98
CA ASP A 138 34.10 -0.02 -12.65
C ASP A 138 34.61 -0.01 -11.20
N ALA A 139 35.67 0.75 -10.92
CA ALA A 139 36.22 0.90 -9.59
C ALA A 139 35.17 1.36 -8.56
N ARG A 140 34.19 2.17 -9.00
CA ARG A 140 33.10 2.70 -8.15
C ARG A 140 32.14 1.62 -7.66
N VAL A 141 31.83 0.65 -8.50
CA VAL A 141 30.88 -0.44 -8.15
C VAL A 141 31.58 -1.68 -7.61
N ARG A 142 32.90 -1.78 -7.77
CA ARG A 142 33.67 -2.96 -7.39
C ARG A 142 33.53 -3.32 -5.91
N LEU A 143 33.58 -2.33 -5.00
CA LEU A 143 33.44 -2.60 -3.56
C LEU A 143 32.04 -3.12 -3.23
N ALA A 144 31.00 -2.45 -3.74
CA ALA A 144 29.61 -2.86 -3.57
C ALA A 144 29.33 -4.26 -4.16
N ALA A 145 29.96 -4.59 -5.28
CA ALA A 145 29.88 -5.92 -5.88
C ALA A 145 30.47 -7.00 -4.98
N ILE A 146 31.62 -6.72 -4.33
CA ILE A 146 32.27 -7.67 -3.42
C ILE A 146 31.38 -7.93 -2.21
N GLU A 147 30.83 -6.88 -1.61
CA GLU A 147 29.95 -6.98 -0.44
C GLU A 147 28.64 -7.71 -0.75
N ALA A 148 28.09 -7.50 -1.94
CA ALA A 148 26.84 -8.14 -2.36
C ALA A 148 27.01 -9.58 -2.85
N THR A 149 28.24 -10.09 -2.99
CA THR A 149 28.49 -11.44 -3.53
C THR A 149 28.32 -12.51 -2.43
N PRO A 150 27.59 -13.63 -2.67
CA PRO A 150 26.95 -14.04 -3.92
C PRO A 150 25.57 -13.41 -4.13
N ALA A 151 25.34 -12.84 -5.31
CA ALA A 151 24.02 -12.33 -5.68
C ALA A 151 23.81 -12.30 -7.21
N THR A 152 22.53 -12.42 -7.59
CA THR A 152 22.06 -12.11 -8.95
C THR A 152 21.53 -10.67 -8.96
N VAL A 153 22.10 -9.83 -9.81
CA VAL A 153 21.83 -8.39 -9.86
C VAL A 153 21.59 -7.94 -11.30
N TYR A 154 20.85 -6.86 -11.47
CA TYR A 154 20.79 -6.16 -12.76
C TYR A 154 22.03 -5.29 -12.89
N ALA A 155 22.79 -5.49 -13.96
CA ALA A 155 24.01 -4.73 -14.21
C ALA A 155 23.85 -3.92 -15.50
N HIS A 156 24.18 -2.64 -15.46
CA HIS A 156 24.25 -1.83 -16.66
C HIS A 156 25.68 -1.90 -17.22
N VAL A 157 25.79 -2.21 -18.51
CA VAL A 157 27.06 -2.35 -19.23
C VAL A 157 27.21 -1.18 -20.17
N ARG A 158 28.39 -0.56 -20.15
CA ARG A 158 28.77 0.52 -21.06
C ARG A 158 30.06 0.15 -21.81
N PRO A 159 30.17 0.47 -23.11
CA PRO A 159 31.44 0.33 -23.83
C PRO A 159 32.49 1.29 -23.25
N SER A 160 33.74 0.84 -23.20
CA SER A 160 34.91 1.64 -22.82
C SER A 160 36.09 1.26 -23.72
N GLU A 161 37.10 2.14 -23.81
CA GLU A 161 38.29 1.94 -24.64
C GLU A 161 39.06 0.65 -24.33
N VAL A 162 38.94 0.17 -23.09
CA VAL A 162 39.64 -1.03 -22.58
C VAL A 162 38.72 -2.27 -22.51
N GLY A 163 37.52 -2.18 -23.10
CA GLY A 163 36.49 -3.22 -23.09
C GLY A 163 35.21 -2.81 -22.35
N PRO A 164 34.16 -3.64 -22.37
CA PRO A 164 32.89 -3.34 -21.71
C PRO A 164 33.06 -3.29 -20.18
N VAL A 165 32.49 -2.26 -19.57
CA VAL A 165 32.57 -2.00 -18.12
C VAL A 165 31.17 -1.88 -17.54
N VAL A 166 30.96 -2.49 -16.38
CA VAL A 166 29.75 -2.31 -15.57
C VAL A 166 29.88 -1.02 -14.76
N ASP A 167 29.03 -0.04 -15.04
CA ASP A 167 28.99 1.25 -14.34
C ASP A 167 27.98 1.27 -13.18
N ARG A 168 26.91 0.47 -13.26
CA ARG A 168 25.83 0.41 -12.27
C ARG A 168 25.38 -1.01 -11.98
N LEU A 169 25.08 -1.26 -10.70
CA LEU A 169 24.51 -2.49 -10.18
C LEU A 169 23.21 -2.17 -9.44
N VAL A 170 22.17 -2.96 -9.68
CA VAL A 170 20.86 -2.84 -9.01
C VAL A 170 20.48 -4.21 -8.46
N HIS A 171 20.23 -4.26 -7.15
CA HIS A 171 19.88 -5.49 -6.46
C HIS A 171 18.52 -6.03 -6.93
N ARG A 172 18.45 -7.34 -7.15
CA ARG A 172 17.19 -8.04 -7.41
C ARG A 172 16.52 -8.37 -6.09
N ASP A 173 15.77 -7.41 -5.54
CA ASP A 173 14.96 -7.68 -4.36
C ASP A 173 13.97 -8.84 -4.64
N PRO A 174 13.82 -9.83 -3.74
CA PRO A 174 12.77 -10.83 -3.86
C PRO A 174 11.40 -10.13 -3.89
N SER A 175 10.47 -10.65 -4.69
CA SER A 175 9.11 -10.12 -4.74
C SER A 175 8.49 -10.17 -3.34
N ARG A 176 7.92 -9.06 -2.85
CA ARG A 176 7.35 -8.94 -1.49
C ARG A 176 6.37 -10.06 -1.11
N LEU A 177 5.70 -10.65 -2.10
CA LEU A 177 4.78 -11.79 -1.96
C LEU A 177 5.43 -13.05 -1.35
N LEU A 178 6.75 -13.20 -1.50
CA LEU A 178 7.52 -14.35 -1.01
C LEU A 178 8.03 -14.16 0.42
N GLN A 179 7.82 -12.99 1.03
CA GLN A 179 8.30 -12.71 2.39
C GLN A 179 7.28 -13.18 3.43
N PRO A 180 7.62 -14.08 4.38
CA PRO A 180 6.65 -14.65 5.33
C PRO A 180 5.95 -13.63 6.23
N HIS A 181 6.67 -12.59 6.67
CA HIS A 181 6.12 -11.53 7.52
C HIS A 181 5.04 -10.69 6.79
N TRP A 182 5.06 -10.68 5.46
CA TRP A 182 4.08 -9.98 4.64
C TRP A 182 2.68 -10.60 4.82
N TRP A 183 2.59 -11.94 4.87
CA TRP A 183 1.33 -12.65 5.08
C TRP A 183 0.73 -12.43 6.47
N LEU A 184 1.57 -12.34 7.51
CA LEU A 184 1.12 -12.05 8.88
C LEU A 184 0.49 -10.65 8.98
N LEU A 185 1.13 -9.64 8.38
CA LEU A 185 0.59 -8.28 8.36
C LEU A 185 -0.73 -8.21 7.60
N TRP A 186 -0.84 -8.91 6.46
CA TRP A 186 -2.09 -9.03 5.70
C TRP A 186 -3.20 -9.68 6.51
N GLY A 187 -2.90 -10.78 7.19
CA GLY A 187 -3.87 -11.48 8.06
C GLY A 187 -4.38 -10.56 9.17
N ALA A 188 -3.48 -9.86 9.86
CA ALA A 188 -3.86 -8.92 10.91
C ALA A 188 -4.70 -7.74 10.38
N GLN A 189 -4.34 -7.20 9.22
CA GLN A 189 -5.07 -6.11 8.56
C GLN A 189 -6.48 -6.53 8.13
N LEU A 190 -6.62 -7.70 7.51
CA LEU A 190 -7.92 -8.26 7.13
C LEU A 190 -8.79 -8.57 8.35
N ALA A 191 -8.21 -9.16 9.40
CA ALA A 191 -8.92 -9.38 10.65
C ALA A 191 -9.43 -8.05 11.25
N GLY A 192 -8.58 -7.03 11.27
CA GLY A 192 -8.97 -5.68 11.69
C GLY A 192 -10.10 -5.09 10.83
N LEU A 193 -10.08 -5.31 9.52
CA LEU A 193 -11.13 -4.86 8.61
C LEU A 193 -12.47 -5.56 8.88
N VAL A 194 -12.44 -6.87 9.14
CA VAL A 194 -13.64 -7.65 9.51
C VAL A 194 -14.23 -7.17 10.84
N VAL A 195 -13.38 -6.94 11.84
CA VAL A 195 -13.81 -6.37 13.13
C VAL A 195 -14.43 -4.98 12.94
N LEU A 196 -13.80 -4.12 12.14
CA LEU A 196 -14.34 -2.80 11.84
C LEU A 196 -15.69 -2.88 11.11
N ALA A 197 -15.84 -3.80 10.15
CA ALA A 197 -17.10 -4.04 9.46
C ALA A 197 -18.21 -4.48 10.42
N ALA A 198 -17.91 -5.36 11.37
CA ALA A 198 -18.85 -5.79 12.41
C ALA A 198 -19.26 -4.63 13.33
N ILE A 199 -18.31 -3.79 13.75
CA ILE A 199 -18.59 -2.59 14.54
C ILE A 199 -19.51 -1.64 13.78
N ILE A 200 -19.24 -1.38 12.50
CA ILE A 200 -20.08 -0.50 11.67
C ILE A 200 -21.47 -1.10 11.48
N TRP A 201 -21.59 -2.41 11.31
CA TRP A 201 -22.89 -3.07 11.23
C TRP A 201 -23.73 -2.82 12.49
N MET A 202 -23.14 -3.02 13.67
CA MET A 202 -23.82 -2.79 14.96
C MET A 202 -24.12 -1.30 15.20
N ALA A 203 -23.20 -0.40 14.85
CA ALA A 203 -23.33 1.02 15.16
C ALA A 203 -24.16 1.80 14.13
N VAL A 204 -24.27 1.31 12.90
CA VAL A 204 -24.93 2.04 11.79
C VAL A 204 -26.11 1.26 11.25
N ALA A 205 -25.90 0.01 10.81
CA ALA A 205 -26.91 -0.71 10.06
C ALA A 205 -28.11 -1.08 10.94
N GLU A 206 -27.88 -1.59 12.14
CA GLU A 206 -28.96 -2.01 13.06
C GLU A 206 -29.84 -0.82 13.55
N PRO A 207 -29.27 0.32 14.02
CA PRO A 207 -30.07 1.49 14.38
C PRO A 207 -30.81 2.12 13.19
N LEU A 208 -30.20 2.10 12.00
CA LEU A 208 -30.83 2.65 10.81
C LEU A 208 -31.98 1.76 10.33
N LEU A 209 -31.77 0.44 10.31
CA LEU A 209 -32.78 -0.51 9.86
C LEU A 209 -33.99 -0.53 10.82
N SER A 210 -33.75 -0.49 12.13
CA SER A 210 -34.82 -0.39 13.13
C SER A 210 -35.63 0.91 12.99
N ALA A 211 -34.97 2.03 12.72
CA ALA A 211 -35.66 3.29 12.45
C ALA A 211 -36.42 3.31 11.10
N LEU A 212 -35.93 2.57 10.08
CA LEU A 212 -36.59 2.44 8.77
C LEU A 212 -37.81 1.53 8.79
N LEU A 213 -37.79 0.49 9.62
CA LEU A 213 -38.86 -0.49 9.72
C LEU A 213 -39.94 -0.11 10.74
N SER A 214 -39.78 1.01 11.47
CA SER A 214 -40.77 1.59 12.39
C SER A 214 -41.56 2.77 11.81
#